data_AF-A0A6J1MSL8-F1
#
_entry.id   AF-A0A6J1MSL8-F1
#
_cell.length_a   1.000
_cell.length_b   1.000
_cell.length_c   1.000
_cell.angle_alpha   90.00
_cell.angle_beta   90.00
_cell.angle_gamma   90.00
#
_symmetry.space_group_name_H-M   'P 1'
#
loop_
_entity.id
_entity.type
_entity.pdbx_description
1 polymer ?
#
loop_
_entity_poly.entity_id
_entity_poly.type
_entity_poly.pdbx_seq_one_letter_code
_entity_poly.pdbx_strand_id
1 'polypeptide(L)'
;MGKNRVPLSINERRARNAQYERERRIETSEAMAELAEAARCDTNLSNCDLLATVIKQLQRAAQFDSTRDIEELRRSNAKLIKEVEDLEKRLSTLEDNKCSKDVEKDTLIVGKRKRKSNRREKSAKFMKSSEDFFLNTESNMKISRNSTDAEEELIV
;
A
#
# COMPACT_ATOMS: atom_id res chain seq x y z
N MET A 1 40.77 -44.12 14.91
CA MET A 1 39.78 -45.15 14.52
C MET A 1 39.85 -46.28 15.52
N GLY A 2 38.82 -46.43 16.38
CA GLY A 2 38.87 -47.30 17.56
C GLY A 2 38.98 -48.79 17.23
N LYS A 3 39.99 -49.45 17.79
CA LYS A 3 40.16 -50.91 17.79
C LYS A 3 39.02 -51.51 18.64
N ASN A 4 38.32 -52.55 18.14
CA ASN A 4 37.18 -53.27 18.76
C ASN A 4 35.75 -52.80 18.44
N ARG A 5 35.46 -52.34 17.21
CA ARG A 5 34.04 -52.26 16.76
C ARG A 5 33.63 -53.60 16.15
N VAL A 6 32.67 -54.28 16.77
CA VAL A 6 31.99 -55.43 16.16
C VAL A 6 31.32 -54.93 14.87
N PRO A 7 31.62 -55.51 13.70
CA PRO A 7 30.97 -55.11 12.46
C PRO A 7 29.48 -55.42 12.55
N LEU A 8 28.65 -54.45 12.19
CA LEU A 8 27.20 -54.61 12.16
C LEU A 8 26.81 -55.78 11.26
N SER A 9 25.83 -56.54 11.70
CA SER A 9 25.16 -57.54 10.87
C SER A 9 24.46 -56.87 9.68
N ILE A 10 24.16 -57.66 8.66
CA ILE A 10 23.46 -57.17 7.46
C ILE A 10 22.09 -56.57 7.82
N ASN A 11 21.39 -57.18 8.79
CA ASN A 11 20.09 -56.71 9.24
C ASN A 11 20.20 -55.39 10.01
N GLU A 12 21.19 -55.24 10.89
CA GLU A 12 21.42 -53.98 11.60
C GLU A 12 21.81 -52.84 10.65
N ARG A 13 22.62 -53.13 9.62
CA ARG A 13 22.93 -52.13 8.57
C ARG A 13 21.68 -51.69 7.81
N ARG A 14 20.82 -52.64 7.42
CA ARG A 14 19.56 -52.33 6.74
C ARG A 14 18.63 -51.51 7.62
N ALA A 15 18.46 -51.91 8.88
CA ALA A 15 17.62 -51.19 9.84
C ALA A 15 18.12 -49.75 10.05
N ARG A 16 19.44 -49.58 10.22
CA ARG A 16 20.04 -48.26 10.38
C ARG A 16 19.90 -47.39 9.14
N ASN A 17 20.14 -47.92 7.95
CA ASN A 17 19.94 -47.16 6.70
C ASN A 17 18.47 -46.77 6.51
N ALA A 18 17.54 -47.66 6.86
CA ALA A 18 16.11 -47.36 6.80
C ALA A 18 15.72 -46.25 7.80
N GLN A 19 16.32 -46.25 8.99
CA GLN A 19 16.15 -45.16 9.95
C GLN A 19 16.68 -43.83 9.41
N TYR A 20 17.93 -43.80 8.92
CA TYR A 20 18.51 -42.58 8.34
C TYR A 20 17.68 -42.05 7.16
N GLU A 21 17.16 -42.93 6.32
CA GLU A 21 16.30 -42.52 5.20
C GLU A 21 14.98 -41.91 5.69
N ARG A 22 14.41 -42.42 6.78
CA ARG A 22 13.20 -41.84 7.40
C ARG A 22 13.50 -40.47 7.98
N GLU A 23 14.55 -40.35 8.77
CA GLU A 23 14.98 -39.08 9.37
C GLU A 23 15.25 -38.04 8.28
N ARG A 24 16.00 -38.39 7.23
CA ARG A 24 16.24 -37.49 6.09
C ARG A 24 14.93 -36.99 5.47
N ARG A 25 13.94 -37.87 5.28
CA ARG A 25 12.65 -37.48 4.68
C ARG A 25 11.85 -36.56 5.59
N ILE A 26 11.87 -36.80 6.90
CA ILE A 26 11.23 -35.95 7.90
C ILE A 26 11.87 -34.56 7.87
N GLU A 27 13.19 -34.47 8.00
CA GLU A 27 13.94 -33.21 7.93
C GLU A 27 13.65 -32.45 6.63
N THR A 28 13.62 -33.17 5.50
CA THR A 28 13.29 -32.54 4.21
C THR A 28 11.86 -32.01 4.19
N SER A 29 10.89 -32.73 4.77
CA SER A 29 9.50 -32.29 4.82
C SER A 29 9.29 -31.10 5.75
N GLU A 30 9.98 -31.07 6.90
CA GLU A 30 9.95 -29.96 7.85
C GLU A 30 10.55 -28.69 7.20
N ALA A 31 11.71 -28.82 6.55
CA ALA A 31 12.32 -27.70 5.84
C ALA A 31 11.44 -27.13 4.71
N MET A 32 10.69 -27.98 3.99
CA MET A 32 9.72 -27.50 2.98
C MET A 32 8.52 -26.80 3.62
N ALA A 33 8.03 -27.29 4.76
CA ALA A 33 6.92 -26.65 5.48
C ALA A 33 7.32 -25.28 6.02
N GLU A 34 8.49 -25.17 6.66
CA GLU A 34 9.06 -23.90 7.12
C GLU A 34 9.26 -22.92 5.95
N LEU A 35 9.72 -23.41 4.80
CA LEU A 35 9.88 -22.59 3.61
C LEU A 35 8.54 -22.07 3.08
N ALA A 36 7.50 -22.91 3.07
CA ALA A 36 6.16 -22.52 2.63
C ALA A 36 5.58 -21.43 3.54
N GLU A 37 5.75 -21.57 4.85
CA GLU A 37 5.34 -20.58 5.84
C GLU A 37 6.07 -19.25 5.64
N ALA A 38 7.42 -19.29 5.54
CA ALA A 38 8.23 -18.09 5.33
C ALA A 38 7.89 -17.35 4.03
N ALA A 39 7.61 -18.10 2.96
CA ALA A 39 7.22 -17.57 1.67
C ALA A 39 5.73 -17.18 1.58
N ARG A 40 4.97 -17.36 2.67
CA ARG A 40 3.51 -17.16 2.77
C ARG A 40 2.75 -17.84 1.63
N CYS A 41 3.20 -19.03 1.26
CA CYS A 41 2.61 -19.86 0.22
C CYS A 41 1.56 -20.79 0.84
N ASP A 42 0.59 -21.23 0.03
CA ASP A 42 -0.39 -22.24 0.44
C ASP A 42 0.32 -23.57 0.76
N THR A 43 -0.09 -24.22 1.84
CA THR A 43 0.46 -25.52 2.28
C THR A 43 0.11 -26.66 1.31
N ASN A 44 -0.85 -26.45 0.41
CA ASN A 44 -1.26 -27.44 -0.60
C ASN A 44 -0.40 -27.42 -1.89
N LEU A 45 0.57 -26.51 -2.00
CA LEU A 45 1.44 -26.43 -3.17
C LEU A 45 2.36 -27.64 -3.29
N SER A 46 2.65 -28.05 -4.52
CA SER A 46 3.68 -29.05 -4.76
C SER A 46 5.06 -28.50 -4.38
N ASN A 47 5.97 -29.35 -3.91
CA ASN A 47 7.34 -28.93 -3.57
C ASN A 47 8.05 -28.23 -4.74
N CYS A 48 7.78 -28.66 -5.98
CA CYS A 48 8.36 -28.05 -7.18
C CYS A 48 7.86 -26.61 -7.38
N ASP A 49 6.55 -26.41 -7.23
CA ASP A 49 5.92 -25.09 -7.40
C ASP A 49 6.31 -24.13 -6.27
N LEU A 50 6.41 -24.64 -5.04
CA LEU A 50 6.92 -23.89 -3.89
C LEU A 50 8.32 -23.34 -4.18
N LEU A 51 9.27 -24.22 -4.54
CA LEU A 51 10.65 -23.82 -4.84
C LEU A 51 10.72 -22.82 -6.01
N ALA A 52 9.97 -23.06 -7.08
CA ALA A 52 9.92 -22.14 -8.21
C ALA A 52 9.39 -20.76 -7.82
N THR A 53 8.38 -20.71 -6.94
CA THR A 53 7.80 -19.46 -6.43
C THR A 53 8.78 -18.71 -5.57
N VAL A 54 9.42 -19.39 -4.61
CA VAL A 54 10.45 -18.81 -3.73
C VAL A 54 11.61 -18.24 -4.54
N ILE A 55 12.13 -19.00 -5.52
CA ILE A 55 13.23 -18.53 -6.37
C ILE A 55 12.85 -17.24 -7.10
N LYS A 56 11.63 -17.17 -7.66
CA LYS A 56 11.14 -15.96 -8.32
C LYS A 56 11.00 -14.79 -7.34
N GLN A 57 10.50 -15.03 -6.12
CA GLN A 57 10.41 -14.00 -5.09
C GLN A 57 11.79 -13.44 -4.73
N LEU A 58 12.78 -14.32 -4.50
CA LEU A 58 14.16 -13.93 -4.21
C LEU A 58 14.79 -13.16 -5.36
N GLN A 59 14.56 -13.56 -6.61
CA GLN A 59 15.04 -12.84 -7.78
C GLN A 59 14.44 -11.43 -7.88
N ARG A 60 13.14 -11.27 -7.60
CA ARG A 60 12.50 -9.95 -7.55
C ARG A 60 13.05 -9.10 -6.42
N ALA A 61 13.20 -9.68 -5.24
CA ALA A 61 13.78 -8.99 -4.08
C ALA A 61 15.24 -8.56 -4.35
N ALA A 62 16.02 -9.39 -5.05
CA ALA A 62 17.39 -9.07 -5.44
C ALA A 62 17.48 -7.99 -6.52
N GLN A 63 16.45 -7.85 -7.36
CA GLN A 63 16.33 -6.79 -8.37
C GLN A 63 15.72 -5.50 -7.83
N PHE A 64 15.26 -5.51 -6.58
CA PHE A 64 14.59 -4.38 -5.95
C PHE A 64 15.60 -3.27 -5.62
N ASP A 65 15.71 -2.27 -6.50
CA ASP A 65 16.41 -1.02 -6.22
C ASP A 65 15.42 -0.06 -5.55
N SER A 66 15.44 -0.06 -4.21
CA SER A 66 14.49 0.67 -3.36
C SER A 66 14.38 2.16 -3.70
N THR A 67 15.42 2.74 -4.28
CA THR A 67 15.44 4.15 -4.69
C THR A 67 14.61 4.41 -5.94
N ARG A 68 14.68 3.51 -6.94
CA ARG A 68 13.88 3.62 -8.17
C ARG A 68 12.39 3.43 -7.92
N ASP A 69 12.02 2.46 -7.09
CA ASP A 69 10.61 2.17 -6.82
C ASP A 69 9.92 3.29 -6.04
N ILE A 70 10.61 3.94 -5.10
CA ILE A 70 10.05 5.10 -4.39
C ILE A 70 9.80 6.27 -5.35
N GLU A 71 10.71 6.50 -6.30
CA GLU A 71 10.51 7.54 -7.31
C GLU A 71 9.37 7.20 -8.28
N GLU A 72 9.26 5.94 -8.71
CA GLU A 72 8.16 5.48 -9.56
C GLU A 72 6.80 5.55 -8.85
N LEU A 73 6.75 5.19 -7.57
CA LEU A 73 5.57 5.34 -6.73
C LEU A 73 5.19 6.81 -6.55
N ARG A 74 6.16 7.70 -6.31
CA ARG A 74 5.92 9.15 -6.23
C ARG A 74 5.38 9.71 -7.55
N ARG A 75 5.95 9.32 -8.69
CA ARG A 75 5.46 9.72 -10.02
C ARG A 75 4.04 9.22 -10.28
N SER A 76 3.75 7.98 -9.89
CA SER A 76 2.43 7.39 -10.06
C SER A 76 1.39 8.08 -9.17
N ASN A 77 1.73 8.36 -7.90
CA ASN A 77 0.87 9.14 -7.00
C ASN A 77 0.59 10.54 -7.54
N ALA A 78 1.60 11.24 -8.08
CA ALA A 78 1.40 12.56 -8.67
C ALA A 78 0.43 12.53 -9.87
N LYS A 79 0.48 11.47 -10.69
CA LYS A 79 -0.48 11.28 -11.79
C LYS A 79 -1.90 11.04 -11.27
N LEU A 80 -2.05 10.14 -10.29
CA LEU A 80 -3.35 9.84 -9.70
C LEU A 80 -3.98 11.06 -9.03
N ILE A 81 -3.19 11.86 -8.31
CA ILE A 81 -3.65 13.13 -7.72
C ILE A 81 -4.19 14.06 -8.81
N LYS A 82 -3.44 14.21 -9.91
CA LYS A 82 -3.87 15.06 -11.02
C LYS A 82 -5.15 14.54 -11.68
N GLU A 83 -5.29 13.23 -11.85
CA GLU A 83 -6.52 12.62 -12.38
C GLU A 83 -7.72 12.86 -11.45
N VAL A 84 -7.52 12.75 -10.13
CA VAL A 84 -8.54 13.08 -9.13
C VAL A 84 -8.95 14.55 -9.25
N GLU A 85 -7.98 15.48 -9.28
CA GLU A 85 -8.28 16.91 -9.44
C GLU A 85 -9.04 17.21 -10.74
N ASP A 86 -8.67 16.56 -11.84
CA ASP A 86 -9.33 16.76 -13.14
C ASP A 86 -10.76 16.20 -13.13
N LEU A 87 -10.99 15.07 -12.43
CA LEU A 87 -12.32 14.50 -12.23
C LEU A 87 -13.19 15.38 -11.32
N GLU A 88 -12.63 15.91 -10.23
CA GLU A 88 -13.31 16.83 -9.32
C GLU A 88 -13.71 18.13 -10.04
N LYS A 89 -12.82 18.71 -10.85
CA LYS A 89 -13.15 19.89 -11.68
C LYS A 89 -14.29 19.58 -12.66
N ARG A 90 -14.26 18.42 -13.31
CA ARG A 90 -15.34 18.00 -14.22
C ARG A 90 -16.66 17.84 -13.49
N LEU A 91 -16.66 17.23 -12.30
CA LEU A 91 -17.85 17.10 -11.46
C LEU A 91 -18.41 18.47 -11.07
N SER A 92 -17.57 19.38 -10.56
CA SER A 92 -17.97 20.75 -10.21
C SER A 92 -18.59 21.48 -11.41
N THR A 93 -17.96 21.43 -12.58
CA THR A 93 -18.54 22.07 -13.79
C THR A 93 -19.86 21.43 -14.23
N LEU A 94 -20.08 20.13 -13.98
CA LEU A 94 -21.34 19.46 -14.29
C LEU A 94 -22.45 19.83 -13.31
N GLU A 95 -22.12 20.04 -12.04
CA GLU A 95 -23.04 20.53 -11.01
C GLU A 95 -23.47 21.98 -11.30
N ASP A 96 -22.53 22.85 -11.64
CA ASP A 96 -22.79 24.25 -12.02
C ASP A 96 -23.64 24.34 -13.31
N ASN A 97 -23.38 23.47 -14.28
CA ASN A 97 -24.14 23.39 -15.53
C ASN A 97 -25.54 22.79 -15.38
N LYS A 98 -25.82 22.01 -14.31
CA LYS A 98 -27.17 21.57 -13.97
C LYS A 98 -27.97 22.72 -13.34
N CYS A 99 -27.36 23.48 -12.44
CA CYS A 99 -27.99 24.65 -11.81
C CYS A 99 -28.39 25.74 -12.83
N SER A 100 -27.63 25.87 -13.92
CA SER A 100 -27.84 26.88 -14.97
C SER A 100 -28.94 26.54 -15.99
N LYS A 101 -29.36 25.27 -16.10
CA LYS A 101 -30.31 24.81 -17.15
C LYS A 101 -31.77 24.77 -16.72
N ASP A 102 -32.05 24.97 -15.43
CA ASP A 102 -33.42 24.94 -14.89
C ASP A 102 -34.09 26.34 -14.87
N VAL A 103 -33.43 27.39 -15.37
CA VAL A 103 -33.94 28.78 -15.28
C VAL A 103 -34.36 29.41 -16.62
N GLU A 104 -33.96 28.87 -17.78
CA GLU A 104 -34.28 29.48 -19.09
C GLU A 104 -35.29 28.66 -19.92
N LYS A 105 -36.51 28.53 -19.39
CA LYS A 105 -37.71 28.34 -20.22
C LYS A 105 -38.86 29.16 -19.64
N ASP A 106 -38.81 30.47 -19.91
CA ASP A 106 -39.98 31.29 -20.25
C ASP A 106 -39.57 32.76 -20.29
N THR A 107 -39.42 33.30 -21.51
CA THR A 107 -40.13 34.51 -21.98
C THR A 107 -39.50 34.99 -23.30
N LEU A 108 -40.29 34.88 -24.37
CA LEU A 108 -40.02 35.47 -25.66
C LEU A 108 -40.23 37.00 -25.61
N ILE A 109 -39.17 37.74 -25.99
CA ILE A 109 -39.11 38.93 -26.86
C ILE A 109 -40.20 40.02 -26.72
N VAL A 110 -39.78 41.26 -26.46
CA VAL A 110 -39.89 42.46 -27.34
C VAL A 110 -39.71 43.74 -26.50
N GLY A 111 -38.80 44.63 -26.91
CA GLY A 111 -38.88 46.05 -26.54
C GLY A 111 -37.56 46.82 -26.54
N LYS A 112 -37.14 47.34 -27.70
CA LYS A 112 -36.05 48.32 -27.81
C LYS A 112 -36.41 49.61 -27.04
N ARG A 113 -35.56 50.07 -26.11
CA ARG A 113 -35.48 51.51 -25.71
C ARG A 113 -34.05 51.93 -25.40
N LYS A 114 -33.60 53.01 -26.05
CA LYS A 114 -32.37 53.77 -25.80
C LYS A 114 -32.54 54.70 -24.60
N ARG A 115 -31.45 54.95 -23.84
CA ARG A 115 -30.90 56.25 -23.32
C ARG A 115 -29.84 55.92 -22.23
N LYS A 116 -28.55 56.24 -22.38
CA LYS A 116 -27.75 57.49 -22.30
C LYS A 116 -27.32 57.89 -20.85
N SER A 117 -25.99 58.09 -20.73
CA SER A 117 -25.16 58.86 -19.78
C SER A 117 -24.70 58.32 -18.41
N ASN A 118 -23.37 58.13 -18.34
CA ASN A 118 -22.36 58.57 -17.34
C ASN A 118 -22.64 58.48 -15.83
N ARG A 119 -21.79 57.71 -15.12
CA ARG A 119 -21.09 58.16 -13.90
C ARG A 119 -19.96 57.18 -13.49
N ARG A 120 -18.75 57.72 -13.27
CA ARG A 120 -17.64 57.05 -12.55
C ARG A 120 -18.10 56.66 -11.14
N GLU A 121 -17.62 55.54 -10.59
CA GLU A 121 -16.60 55.55 -9.52
C GLU A 121 -16.18 54.14 -9.08
N LYS A 122 -14.96 54.12 -8.54
CA LYS A 122 -14.11 52.99 -8.16
C LYS A 122 -14.68 52.23 -6.95
N SER A 123 -14.40 50.93 -6.86
CA SER A 123 -14.04 50.30 -5.60
C SER A 123 -13.00 49.20 -5.81
N ALA A 124 -11.73 49.59 -5.65
CA ALA A 124 -10.70 48.67 -5.21
C ALA A 124 -10.84 48.51 -3.70
N LYS A 125 -10.82 47.26 -3.22
CA LYS A 125 -10.26 46.77 -1.93
C LYS A 125 -11.07 45.56 -1.43
N PHE A 126 -10.49 44.36 -1.52
CA PHE A 126 -10.27 43.52 -0.33
C PHE A 126 -9.20 42.47 -0.64
N MET A 127 -7.94 42.77 -0.33
CA MET A 127 -6.94 41.73 -0.06
C MET A 127 -7.09 41.34 1.41
N LYS A 128 -6.99 40.03 1.71
CA LYS A 128 -6.28 39.54 2.90
C LYS A 128 -6.08 38.01 2.88
N SER A 129 -4.80 37.64 2.89
CA SER A 129 -4.17 36.48 3.56
C SER A 129 -4.68 35.06 3.28
N SER A 130 -3.97 34.30 2.44
CA SER A 130 -3.99 32.82 2.43
C SER A 130 -2.69 32.20 2.97
N GLU A 131 -1.92 32.95 3.76
CA GLU A 131 -0.66 32.47 4.36
C GLU A 131 -0.85 31.71 5.69
N ASP A 132 -2.09 31.60 6.20
CA ASP A 132 -2.35 30.95 7.50
C ASP A 132 -2.81 29.49 7.40
N PHE A 133 -2.88 28.88 6.20
CA PHE A 133 -3.36 27.49 6.09
C PHE A 133 -2.27 26.42 6.34
N PHE A 134 -0.98 26.80 6.38
CA PHE A 134 0.14 25.85 6.48
C PHE A 134 0.63 25.53 7.91
N LEU A 135 0.12 26.18 8.95
CA LEU A 135 0.62 25.98 10.32
C LEU A 135 -0.25 25.06 11.19
N ASN A 136 -1.31 24.45 10.67
CA ASN A 136 -2.25 23.68 11.50
C ASN A 136 -2.10 22.15 11.42
N THR A 137 -1.07 21.63 10.76
CA THR A 137 -0.81 20.18 10.68
C THR A 137 0.29 19.68 11.63
N GLU A 138 1.15 20.56 12.16
CA GLU A 138 2.21 20.15 13.10
C GLU A 138 1.70 19.93 14.54
N SER A 139 0.57 20.56 14.90
CA SER A 139 -0.04 20.46 16.23
C SER A 139 -0.69 19.09 16.50
N ASN A 140 -1.05 18.33 15.46
CA ASN A 140 -1.76 17.05 15.61
C ASN A 140 -0.84 15.82 15.64
N MET A 141 0.48 15.97 15.48
CA MET A 141 1.44 14.85 15.60
C MET A 141 2.07 14.68 16.99
N LYS A 142 1.65 15.45 18.01
CA LYS A 142 2.22 15.39 19.37
C LYS A 142 1.31 14.80 20.46
N ILE A 143 0.13 14.26 20.13
CA ILE A 143 -0.82 13.70 21.13
C ILE A 143 -1.05 12.17 20.91
N SER A 144 0.01 11.41 20.63
CA SER A 144 -0.09 9.93 20.61
C SER A 144 1.10 9.20 21.23
N ARG A 145 1.94 9.90 21.99
CA ARG A 145 2.96 9.28 22.84
C ARG A 145 2.75 9.80 24.24
N ASN A 146 1.88 9.14 25.01
CA ASN A 146 1.81 9.11 26.47
C ASN A 146 0.51 8.41 26.87
N SER A 147 0.53 7.08 26.98
CA SER A 147 -0.28 6.26 27.91
C SER A 147 -0.33 4.82 27.42
N THR A 148 0.61 4.00 27.87
CA THR A 148 0.42 2.61 28.33
C THR A 148 1.81 2.06 28.67
N ASP A 149 2.43 2.61 29.73
CA ASP A 149 3.56 2.01 30.41
C ASP A 149 3.37 2.27 31.91
N ALA A 150 2.48 1.49 32.53
CA ALA A 150 2.45 1.18 33.96
C ALA A 150 1.23 0.27 34.24
N GLU A 151 1.46 -0.75 35.09
CA GLU A 151 0.51 -1.74 35.63
C GLU A 151 0.26 -2.92 34.66
N GLU A 152 0.63 -4.18 34.94
CA GLU A 152 0.58 -4.97 36.17
C GLU A 152 1.81 -5.92 36.26
N GLU A 153 2.67 -5.78 37.27
CA GLU A 153 2.79 -6.66 38.45
C GLU A 153 2.04 -8.01 38.46
N LEU A 154 2.82 -9.07 38.72
CA LEU A 154 2.52 -10.24 39.57
C LEU A 154 1.41 -11.22 39.13
N ILE A 155 1.76 -12.48 38.89
CA ILE A 155 1.18 -13.69 39.52
C ILE A 155 2.06 -14.92 39.17
N VAL A 156 2.68 -15.46 40.24
CA VAL A 156 3.19 -16.82 40.55
C VAL A 156 4.02 -17.57 39.50
#